data_AF-A0A258F3N6-F1
#
_entry.id   AF-A0A258F3N6-F1
#
_cell.length_a   1.000
_cell.length_b   1.000
_cell.length_c   1.000
_cell.angle_alpha   90.00
_cell.angle_beta   90.00
_cell.angle_gamma   90.00
#
_symmetry.space_group_name_H-M   'P 1'
#
loop_
_entity.id
_entity.type
_entity.pdbx_description
1 polymer ?
#
loop_
_entity_poly.entity_id
_entity_poly.type
_entity_poly.pdbx_seq_one_letter_code
_entity_poly.pdbx_strand_id
1 'polypeptide(L)'
;IEGVFSIFKMKKKWAFIFHTLFIWVMYVLMFYVTSLAFKDLGDLPLGAVLIGFIAGSFSIAATNGGIGSYPVAIYAALFIFNIPEEPSIAFGWIMWAAQTLMIIVFGGLSLIYLPIYNRKEAHKAL
;
A
#
# COMPACT_ATOMS: atom_id res chain seq x y z
N ILE A 1 3.29 -14.50 -22.04
CA ILE A 1 2.84 -15.81 -21.48
C ILE A 1 3.90 -16.45 -20.56
N GLU A 2 5.20 -16.22 -20.78
CA GLU A 2 6.28 -16.83 -19.96
C GLU A 2 6.31 -16.44 -18.47
N GLY A 3 5.85 -15.23 -18.10
CA GLY A 3 5.89 -14.75 -16.71
C GLY A 3 4.98 -15.53 -15.74
N VAL A 4 3.77 -15.90 -16.16
CA VAL A 4 2.82 -16.64 -15.30
C VAL A 4 3.28 -18.09 -15.07
N PHE A 5 3.93 -18.69 -16.07
CA PHE A 5 4.51 -20.04 -15.94
C PHE A 5 5.82 -20.09 -15.15
N SER A 6 6.47 -18.94 -14.91
CA SER A 6 7.70 -18.86 -14.09
C SER A 6 7.45 -19.28 -12.63
N ILE A 7 6.26 -18.97 -12.09
CA ILE A 7 5.87 -19.33 -10.71
C ILE A 7 5.93 -20.86 -10.50
N PHE A 8 5.62 -21.66 -11.53
CA PHE A 8 5.67 -23.12 -11.46
C PHE A 8 7.08 -23.70 -11.54
N LYS A 9 8.07 -22.93 -12.03
CA LYS A 9 9.49 -23.35 -12.10
C LYS A 9 10.28 -22.99 -10.83
N MET A 10 9.71 -22.25 -9.89
CA MET A 10 10.42 -21.83 -8.67
C MET A 10 10.55 -22.95 -7.64
N LYS A 11 11.79 -23.21 -7.18
CA LYS A 11 12.08 -24.19 -6.11
C LYS A 11 11.30 -23.95 -4.81
N LYS A 12 11.01 -22.69 -4.47
CA LYS A 12 10.27 -22.29 -3.24
C LYS A 12 8.91 -21.64 -3.54
N LYS A 13 8.15 -22.19 -4.49
CA LYS A 13 6.84 -21.65 -4.92
C LYS A 13 5.85 -21.36 -3.79
N TRP A 14 5.78 -22.22 -2.77
CA TRP A 14 4.86 -22.04 -1.64
C TRP A 14 5.21 -20.84 -0.75
N ALA A 15 6.50 -20.61 -0.49
CA ALA A 15 6.95 -19.45 0.27
C ALA A 15 6.64 -18.15 -0.50
N PHE A 16 6.84 -18.15 -1.81
CA PHE A 16 6.50 -17.01 -2.67
C PHE A 16 5.00 -16.68 -2.64
N ILE A 17 4.14 -17.70 -2.81
CA ILE A 17 2.67 -17.53 -2.77
C ILE A 17 2.23 -17.01 -1.39
N PHE A 18 2.76 -17.58 -0.30
CA PHE A 18 2.44 -17.14 1.05
C PHE A 18 2.82 -15.68 1.27
N HIS A 19 4.05 -15.27 0.94
CA HIS A 19 4.47 -13.88 1.07
C HIS A 19 3.66 -12.93 0.19
N THR A 20 3.29 -13.37 -1.02
CA THR A 20 2.45 -12.57 -1.91
C THR A 20 1.08 -12.33 -1.27
N LEU A 21 0.39 -13.39 -0.84
CA LEU A 21 -0.91 -13.27 -0.16
C LEU A 21 -0.81 -12.44 1.13
N PHE A 22 0.25 -12.64 1.92
CA PHE A 22 0.50 -11.88 3.13
C PHE A 22 0.57 -10.37 2.85
N ILE A 23 1.31 -9.96 1.81
CA ILE A 23 1.42 -8.55 1.41
C ILE A 23 0.05 -7.98 1.01
N TRP A 24 -0.73 -8.71 0.20
CA TRP A 24 -2.07 -8.27 -0.19
C TRP A 24 -3.01 -8.14 1.02
N VAL A 25 -2.99 -9.11 1.95
CA VAL A 25 -3.79 -9.05 3.18
C VAL A 25 -3.36 -7.85 4.02
N MET A 26 -2.07 -7.58 4.17
CA MET A 26 -1.57 -6.41 4.90
C MET A 26 -2.03 -5.10 4.24
N TYR A 27 -2.07 -5.01 2.92
CA TYR A 27 -2.58 -3.82 2.23
C TYR A 27 -4.06 -3.58 2.49
N VAL A 28 -4.90 -4.62 2.43
CA VAL A 28 -6.33 -4.49 2.75
C VAL A 28 -6.51 -4.17 4.24
N LEU A 29 -5.71 -4.79 5.11
CA LEU A 29 -5.75 -4.58 6.55
C LEU A 29 -5.34 -3.16 6.93
N MET A 30 -4.40 -2.54 6.20
CA MET A 30 -4.05 -1.12 6.37
C MET A 30 -5.28 -0.21 6.21
N PHE A 31 -6.10 -0.45 5.18
CA PHE A 31 -7.35 0.29 4.98
C PHE A 31 -8.32 0.07 6.13
N TYR A 32 -8.54 -1.19 6.52
CA TYR A 32 -9.46 -1.56 7.58
C TYR A 32 -9.05 -0.97 8.94
N VAL A 33 -7.78 -1.07 9.33
CA VAL A 33 -7.28 -0.51 10.60
C VAL A 33 -7.39 1.01 10.60
N THR A 34 -7.09 1.66 9.47
CA THR A 34 -7.19 3.12 9.38
C THR A 34 -8.64 3.60 9.44
N SER A 35 -9.61 2.83 8.91
CA SER A 35 -11.02 3.21 9.04
C SER A 35 -11.50 3.19 10.49
N LEU A 36 -10.93 2.34 11.35
CA LEU A 36 -11.23 2.33 12.79
C LEU A 36 -10.79 3.60 13.51
N ALA A 37 -9.85 4.37 12.95
CA ALA A 37 -9.40 5.64 13.54
C ALA A 37 -10.42 6.77 13.32
N PHE A 38 -11.35 6.62 12.37
CA PHE A 38 -12.34 7.64 12.03
C PHE A 38 -13.73 7.26 12.56
N LYS A 39 -14.16 7.94 13.63
CA LYS A 39 -15.52 7.77 14.18
C LYS A 39 -16.61 8.20 13.19
N ASP A 40 -16.30 9.16 12.33
CA ASP A 40 -17.25 9.75 11.38
C ASP A 40 -17.44 8.91 10.11
N LEU A 41 -16.61 7.88 9.88
CA LEU A 41 -16.81 6.92 8.79
C LEU A 41 -17.86 5.83 9.14
N GLY A 42 -18.28 5.73 10.41
CA GLY A 42 -19.18 4.69 10.88
C GLY A 42 -18.63 3.27 10.72
N ASP A 43 -19.51 2.27 10.77
CA ASP A 43 -19.15 0.87 10.48
C ASP A 43 -18.99 0.68 8.97
N LEU A 44 -17.76 0.89 8.50
CA LEU A 44 -17.41 0.76 7.09
C LEU A 44 -17.52 -0.72 6.66
N PRO A 45 -18.40 -1.08 5.72
CA PRO A 45 -18.51 -2.47 5.27
C PRO A 45 -17.21 -2.89 4.58
N LEU A 46 -16.81 -4.16 4.74
CA LEU A 46 -15.60 -4.70 4.11
C LEU A 46 -15.59 -4.50 2.58
N GLY A 47 -16.77 -4.48 1.94
CA GLY A 47 -16.91 -4.14 0.52
C GLY A 47 -16.41 -2.73 0.19
N ALA A 48 -16.71 -1.73 1.03
CA ALA A 48 -16.25 -0.35 0.84
C ALA A 48 -14.73 -0.24 0.99
N VAL A 49 -14.15 -0.97 1.96
CA VAL A 49 -12.70 -1.08 2.13
C VAL A 49 -12.03 -1.64 0.88
N LEU A 50 -12.57 -2.73 0.31
CA LEU A 50 -12.01 -3.36 -0.89
C LEU A 50 -12.11 -2.47 -2.13
N ILE A 51 -13.27 -1.82 -2.33
CA ILE A 51 -13.46 -0.90 -3.47
C ILE A 51 -12.56 0.33 -3.32
N GLY A 52 -12.43 0.88 -2.11
CA GLY A 52 -11.49 1.96 -1.81
C GLY A 52 -10.04 1.56 -2.09
N PHE A 53 -9.62 0.37 -1.67
CA PHE A 53 -8.29 -0.17 -1.96
C PHE A 53 -8.02 -0.30 -3.47
N ILE A 54 -8.98 -0.85 -4.23
CA ILE A 54 -8.84 -0.99 -5.69
C ILE A 54 -8.75 0.39 -6.34
N ALA A 55 -9.66 1.32 -6.01
CA ALA A 55 -9.69 2.67 -6.56
C ALA A 55 -8.40 3.45 -6.26
N GLY A 56 -7.92 3.41 -5.02
CA GLY A 56 -6.67 4.03 -4.61
C GLY A 56 -5.45 3.44 -5.32
N SER A 57 -5.42 2.10 -5.51
CA SER A 57 -4.34 1.43 -6.24
C SER A 57 -4.26 1.88 -7.70
N PHE A 58 -5.41 1.99 -8.38
CA PHE A 58 -5.46 2.52 -9.75
C PHE A 58 -5.08 3.99 -9.82
N SER A 59 -5.46 4.81 -8.83
CA SER A 59 -5.07 6.21 -8.76
C SER A 59 -3.55 6.38 -8.68
N ILE A 60 -2.86 5.60 -7.84
CA ILE A 60 -1.39 5.61 -7.75
C ILE A 60 -0.76 5.12 -9.06
N ALA A 61 -1.32 4.09 -9.69
CA ALA A 61 -0.79 3.53 -10.94
C ALA A 61 -0.99 4.47 -12.14
N ALA A 62 -2.09 5.21 -12.19
CA ALA A 62 -2.45 6.08 -13.30
C ALA A 62 -1.82 7.49 -13.21
N THR A 63 -1.31 7.88 -12.04
CA THR A 63 -0.78 9.24 -11.80
C THR A 63 0.61 9.19 -11.15
N ASN A 64 1.26 10.34 -10.97
CA ASN A 64 2.59 10.42 -10.34
C ASN A 64 2.51 10.14 -8.83
N GLY A 65 2.32 8.88 -8.45
CA GLY A 65 2.27 8.46 -7.05
C GLY A 65 0.98 8.82 -6.31
N GLY A 66 -0.11 9.15 -7.03
CA GLY A 66 -1.44 9.34 -6.42
C GLY A 66 -1.66 10.67 -5.69
N ILE A 67 -0.75 11.65 -5.82
CA ILE A 67 -0.87 12.92 -5.08
C ILE A 67 -2.13 13.66 -5.53
N GLY A 68 -3.05 13.93 -4.60
CA GLY A 68 -4.34 14.58 -4.85
C GLY A 68 -5.38 13.69 -5.54
N SER A 69 -4.99 12.84 -6.49
CA SER A 69 -5.90 11.90 -7.17
C SER A 69 -6.36 10.76 -6.25
N TYR A 70 -5.53 10.35 -5.28
CA TYR A 70 -5.85 9.25 -4.37
C TYR A 70 -7.01 9.58 -3.43
N PRO A 71 -7.02 10.70 -2.68
CA PRO A 71 -8.17 11.09 -1.87
C PRO A 71 -9.48 11.19 -2.67
N VAL A 72 -9.42 11.69 -3.90
CA VAL A 72 -10.59 11.79 -4.78
C VAL A 72 -11.07 10.40 -5.22
N ALA A 73 -10.16 9.48 -5.55
CA ALA A 73 -10.51 8.11 -5.89
C ALA A 73 -11.13 7.35 -4.71
N ILE A 74 -10.62 7.58 -3.50
CA ILE A 74 -11.18 7.04 -2.26
C ILE A 74 -12.59 7.59 -2.02
N TYR A 75 -12.79 8.90 -2.18
CA TYR A 75 -14.13 9.48 -2.10
C TYR A 75 -15.08 8.86 -3.12
N ALA A 76 -14.69 8.76 -4.39
CA ALA A 76 -15.53 8.17 -5.43
C ALA A 76 -15.90 6.71 -5.10
N ALA A 77 -14.99 5.94 -4.51
CA ALA A 77 -15.25 4.58 -4.04
C ALA A 77 -16.25 4.53 -2.88
N LEU A 78 -16.05 5.37 -1.86
CA LEU A 78 -16.88 5.38 -0.65
C LEU A 78 -18.26 6.04 -0.88
N PHE A 79 -18.37 6.94 -1.86
CA PHE A 79 -19.62 7.56 -2.27
C PHE A 79 -20.67 6.53 -2.71
N ILE A 80 -20.24 5.42 -3.34
CA ILE A 80 -21.11 4.29 -3.73
C ILE A 80 -21.81 3.68 -2.50
N PHE A 81 -21.20 3.80 -1.32
CA PHE A 81 -21.71 3.31 -0.04
C PHE A 81 -22.41 4.41 0.78
N ASN A 82 -22.74 5.56 0.16
CA ASN A 82 -23.37 6.73 0.78
C ASN A 82 -22.56 7.34 1.94
N ILE A 83 -21.22 7.27 1.88
CA ILE A 83 -20.36 7.89 2.89
C ILE A 83 -20.12 9.35 2.53
N PRO A 84 -20.18 10.28 3.50
CA PRO A 84 -19.98 11.70 3.24
C PRO A 84 -18.60 12.01 2.66
N GLU A 85 -18.54 13.09 1.89
CA GLU A 85 -17.34 13.51 1.15
C GLU A 85 -16.18 13.88 2.08
N GLU A 86 -16.43 14.76 3.05
CA GLU A 86 -15.40 15.26 3.97
C GLU A 86 -14.61 14.16 4.71
N PRO A 87 -15.26 13.20 5.41
CA PRO A 87 -14.53 12.12 6.07
C PRO A 87 -13.84 11.19 5.06
N SER A 88 -14.41 10.98 3.87
CA SER A 88 -13.82 10.12 2.84
C SER A 88 -12.52 10.71 2.27
N ILE A 89 -12.52 12.00 1.97
CA ILE A 89 -11.33 12.72 1.47
C ILE A 89 -10.26 12.78 2.58
N ALA A 90 -10.65 13.07 3.82
CA ALA A 90 -9.73 13.06 4.95
C ALA A 90 -9.08 11.68 5.15
N PHE A 91 -9.88 10.62 5.11
CA PHE A 91 -9.38 9.23 5.17
C PHE A 91 -8.38 8.94 4.05
N GLY A 92 -8.69 9.31 2.81
CA GLY A 92 -7.79 9.14 1.67
C GLY A 92 -6.47 9.91 1.82
N TRP A 93 -6.51 11.13 2.34
CA TRP A 93 -5.29 11.92 2.61
C TRP A 93 -4.40 11.29 3.68
N ILE A 94 -4.98 10.84 4.80
CA ILE A 94 -4.21 10.19 5.86
C ILE A 94 -3.57 8.90 5.34
N MET A 95 -4.33 8.09 4.61
CA MET A 95 -3.82 6.85 4.00
C MET A 95 -2.65 7.10 3.06
N TRP A 96 -2.81 8.01 2.10
CA TRP A 96 -1.76 8.35 1.15
C TRP A 96 -0.52 8.97 1.82
N ALA A 97 -0.72 9.90 2.76
CA ALA A 97 0.36 10.59 3.44
C ALA A 97 1.15 9.65 4.36
N ALA A 98 0.47 8.78 5.11
CA ALA A 98 1.11 7.80 5.98
C ALA A 98 1.99 6.83 5.17
N GLN A 99 1.47 6.31 4.05
CA GLN A 99 2.23 5.44 3.16
C GLN A 99 3.43 6.17 2.54
N THR A 100 3.22 7.38 2.02
CA THR A 100 4.30 8.20 1.44
C THR A 100 5.39 8.50 2.46
N LEU A 101 5.01 8.90 3.67
CA LEU A 101 5.94 9.20 4.75
C LEU A 101 6.73 7.96 5.16
N MET A 102 6.08 6.81 5.28
CA MET A 102 6.74 5.53 5.55
C MET A 102 7.81 5.24 4.48
N ILE A 103 7.46 5.36 3.19
CA ILE A 103 8.38 5.11 2.08
C ILE A 103 9.57 6.09 2.13
N ILE A 104 9.33 7.38 2.41
CA ILE A 104 10.40 8.37 2.52
C ILE A 104 11.33 8.04 3.70
N VAL A 105 10.79 7.70 4.86
CA VAL A 105 11.57 7.40 6.07
C VAL A 105 12.38 6.12 5.88
N PHE A 106 11.74 4.99 5.56
CA PHE A 106 12.45 3.71 5.42
C PHE A 106 13.31 3.66 4.16
N GLY A 107 12.84 4.24 3.06
CA GLY A 107 13.62 4.40 1.84
C GLY A 107 14.85 5.27 2.06
N GLY A 108 14.71 6.42 2.72
CA GLY A 108 15.82 7.30 3.09
C GLY A 108 16.82 6.61 4.03
N LEU A 109 16.33 5.92 5.07
CA LEU A 109 17.18 5.12 5.96
C LEU A 109 17.94 4.04 5.19
N SER A 110 17.32 3.37 4.22
CA SER A 110 17.98 2.32 3.43
C SER A 110 19.21 2.86 2.67
N LEU A 111 19.15 4.09 2.15
CA LEU A 111 20.26 4.73 1.44
C LEU A 111 21.43 5.06 2.37
N ILE A 112 21.15 5.39 3.64
CA ILE A 112 22.18 5.64 4.66
C ILE A 112 22.81 4.32 5.13
N TYR A 113 22.00 3.27 5.32
CA TYR A 113 22.47 1.98 5.80
C TYR A 113 23.27 1.20 4.75
N LEU A 114 22.95 1.35 3.46
CA LEU A 114 23.61 0.65 2.37
C LEU A 114 25.15 0.84 2.34
N PRO A 115 25.72 2.06 2.36
CA PRO A 115 27.16 2.26 2.36
C PRO A 115 27.81 1.75 3.66
N ILE A 116 27.13 1.84 4.80
CA ILE A 116 27.66 1.37 6.11
C ILE A 116 27.77 -0.16 6.13
N TYR A 117 26.76 -0.85 5.60
CA TYR A 117 26.76 -2.31 5.51
C TYR A 117 27.76 -2.82 4.46
N ASN A 118 27.78 -2.22 3.26
CA ASN A 118 28.70 -2.62 2.19
C ASN A 118 30.17 -2.28 2.49
N ARG A 119 30.47 -1.38 3.44
CA ARG A 119 31.84 -1.10 3.88
C ARG A 119 32.52 -2.31 4.53
N LYS A 120 31.76 -3.23 5.15
CA LYS A 120 32.30 -4.46 5.76
C LYS A 120 32.68 -5.52 4.73
N GLU A 121 31.95 -5.60 3.62
CA GLU A 121 32.25 -6.53 2.52
C GLU A 121 33.48 -6.05 1.71
N ALA A 122 33.62 -4.73 1.49
CA ALA A 122 34.79 -4.16 0.82
C ALA A 122 36.12 -4.40 1.60
N HIS A 123 36.06 -4.50 2.93
CA HIS A 123 37.24 -4.75 3.79
C HIS A 123 37.59 -6.25 3.94
N LYS A 124 36.71 -7.15 3.49
CA LYS A 124 36.97 -8.61 3.41
C LYS A 124 37.56 -9.04 2.05
N ALA A 125 37.50 -8.16 1.05
CA ALA A 125 37.98 -8.41 -0.31
C ALA A 125 39.42 -7.88 -0.56
N LEU A 126 40.07 -7.30 0.46
CA LEU A 126 41.48 -6.91 0.52
C LEU A 126 42.21 -7.82 1.51
#